data_AF-A0A8T5RMQ2-F1
#
_entry.id   AF-A0A8T5RMQ2-F1
#
_cell.length_a   1.000
_cell.length_b   1.000
_cell.length_c   1.000
_cell.angle_alpha   90.00
_cell.angle_beta   90.00
_cell.angle_gamma   90.00
#
_symmetry.space_group_name_H-M   'P 1'
#
loop_
_entity.id
_entity.type
_entity.pdbx_description
1 polymer ?
#
loop_
_entity_poly.entity_id
_entity_poly.type
_entity_poly.pdbx_seq_one_letter_code
_entity_poly.pdbx_strand_id
1 'polypeptide(L)'
;AFTFYESADYSADGNIQNAEMIRDEVDTILNQTGAEKVDIIAHSMGGLSSRYYIKFLGGLNKVDDFVSFGSPHHGVSGGTQVFQPNNTFLYNLNDGDETPGGILNDTIGQRIDVIGGGIYNGTHIQGNINYTSIYSNGDTICVPIITSRIEGANNIEIDDVDHVGMLSDVSFYNLVKLAVYDDLSGNTTNNISIQGYNLFILLGFTSILMIFIFKKQKFR
;
A
#
# COMPACT_ATOMS: atom_id res chain seq x y z
N ALA A 1 -0.94 -3.54 16.72
CA ALA A 1 -1.19 -3.87 15.31
C ALA A 1 -2.48 -4.68 15.28
N PHE A 2 -3.39 -4.36 14.37
CA PHE A 2 -4.54 -5.20 14.04
C PHE A 2 -4.21 -5.88 12.72
N THR A 3 -4.39 -7.20 12.65
CA THR A 3 -4.12 -8.00 11.44
C THR A 3 -5.43 -8.34 10.78
N PHE A 4 -5.54 -8.02 9.50
CA PHE A 4 -6.69 -8.34 8.67
C PHE A 4 -6.27 -9.27 7.53
N TYR A 5 -7.08 -10.31 7.33
CA TYR A 5 -6.93 -11.25 6.23
C TYR A 5 -8.07 -11.02 5.24
N GLU A 6 -7.70 -10.78 3.99
CA GLU A 6 -8.68 -10.64 2.92
C GLU A 6 -9.40 -11.96 2.66
N SER A 7 -10.62 -11.85 2.14
CA SER A 7 -11.29 -13.00 1.56
C SER A 7 -10.53 -13.50 0.34
N ALA A 8 -10.48 -14.83 0.17
CA ALA A 8 -9.93 -15.47 -1.03
C ALA A 8 -10.91 -15.43 -2.21
N ASP A 9 -11.61 -14.30 -2.39
CA ASP A 9 -12.47 -14.05 -3.55
C ASP A 9 -11.63 -13.46 -4.68
N TYR A 10 -11.34 -14.28 -5.69
CA TYR A 10 -10.59 -13.88 -6.87
C TYR A 10 -11.50 -13.53 -8.07
N SER A 11 -12.79 -13.29 -7.81
CA SER A 11 -13.74 -12.76 -8.79
C SER A 11 -13.44 -11.29 -9.13
N ALA A 12 -14.17 -10.74 -10.11
CA ALA A 12 -14.02 -9.34 -10.51
C ALA A 12 -14.27 -8.33 -9.37
N ASP A 13 -15.11 -8.70 -8.39
CA ASP A 13 -15.52 -7.81 -7.29
C ASP A 13 -14.79 -8.09 -5.96
N GLY A 14 -13.89 -9.07 -5.92
CA GLY A 14 -13.24 -9.52 -4.68
C GLY A 14 -12.48 -8.40 -3.95
N ASN A 15 -11.74 -7.56 -4.69
CA ASN A 15 -11.05 -6.41 -4.10
C ASN A 15 -12.02 -5.35 -3.54
N ILE A 16 -13.23 -5.20 -4.12
CA ILE A 16 -14.23 -4.26 -3.62
C ILE A 16 -14.76 -4.75 -2.28
N GLN A 17 -15.11 -6.03 -2.19
CA GLN A 17 -15.56 -6.65 -0.93
C GLN A 17 -14.47 -6.54 0.15
N ASN A 18 -13.21 -6.82 -0.20
CA ASN A 18 -12.10 -6.64 0.73
C ASN A 18 -11.91 -5.18 1.14
N ALA A 19 -12.10 -4.22 0.23
CA ALA A 19 -12.06 -2.80 0.55
C ALA A 19 -13.18 -2.37 1.53
N GLU A 20 -14.37 -2.95 1.41
CA GLU A 20 -15.47 -2.73 2.37
C GLU A 20 -15.14 -3.32 3.74
N MET A 21 -14.52 -4.50 3.79
CA MET A 21 -14.04 -5.08 5.05
C MET A 21 -12.94 -4.21 5.70
N ILE A 22 -12.01 -3.68 4.90
CA ILE A 22 -10.99 -2.73 5.38
C ILE A 22 -11.66 -1.48 5.98
N ARG A 23 -12.67 -0.91 5.30
CA ARG A 23 -13.44 0.24 5.81
C ARG A 23 -13.99 -0.03 7.21
N ASP A 24 -14.65 -1.18 7.37
CA ASP A 24 -15.33 -1.53 8.62
C ASP A 24 -14.32 -1.79 9.75
N GLU A 25 -13.16 -2.39 9.43
CA GLU A 25 -12.08 -2.61 10.38
C GLU A 25 -11.39 -1.30 10.80
N VAL A 26 -11.12 -0.39 9.85
CA VAL A 26 -10.58 0.94 10.16
C VAL A 26 -11.53 1.69 11.09
N ASP A 27 -12.83 1.68 10.80
CA ASP A 27 -13.84 2.34 11.65
C ASP A 27 -13.89 1.72 13.05
N THR A 28 -13.78 0.40 13.15
CA THR A 28 -13.68 -0.31 14.42
C THR A 28 -12.45 0.11 15.21
N ILE A 29 -11.27 0.16 14.59
CA ILE A 29 -10.01 0.53 15.23
C ILE A 29 -10.05 1.99 15.71
N LEU A 30 -10.51 2.92 14.87
CA LEU A 30 -10.61 4.34 15.23
C LEU A 30 -11.56 4.53 16.42
N ASN A 31 -12.73 3.88 16.40
CA ASN A 31 -13.70 3.93 17.49
C ASN A 31 -13.16 3.33 18.80
N GLN A 32 -12.45 2.20 18.73
CA GLN A 32 -11.89 1.54 19.91
C GLN A 32 -10.70 2.29 20.52
N THR A 33 -9.88 2.92 19.67
CA THR A 33 -8.61 3.52 20.09
C THR A 33 -8.70 5.02 20.36
N GLY A 34 -9.72 5.69 19.81
CA GLY A 34 -9.86 7.15 19.82
C GLY A 34 -8.83 7.87 18.93
N ALA A 35 -8.10 7.15 18.08
CA ALA A 35 -7.20 7.75 17.10
C ALA A 35 -8.01 8.45 16.00
N GLU A 36 -7.42 9.47 15.38
CA GLU A 36 -8.02 10.18 14.24
C GLU A 36 -7.75 9.47 12.91
N LYS A 37 -6.62 8.77 12.82
CA LYS A 37 -6.15 8.09 11.61
C LYS A 37 -5.44 6.77 11.94
N VAL A 38 -5.30 5.94 10.92
CA VAL A 38 -4.52 4.71 10.92
C VAL A 38 -3.42 4.71 9.86
N ASP A 39 -2.44 3.85 10.06
CA ASP A 39 -1.41 3.52 9.09
C ASP A 39 -1.74 2.12 8.52
N ILE A 40 -1.72 1.99 7.20
CA ILE A 40 -2.03 0.75 6.48
C ILE A 40 -0.76 0.21 5.85
N ILE A 41 -0.40 -1.02 6.22
CA ILE A 41 0.67 -1.79 5.59
C ILE A 41 0.05 -2.98 4.87
N ALA A 42 0.28 -3.12 3.57
CA ALA A 42 -0.39 -4.12 2.75
C ALA A 42 0.59 -4.90 1.86
N HIS A 43 0.35 -6.20 1.71
CA HIS A 43 1.10 -7.08 0.81
C HIS A 43 0.21 -7.56 -0.35
N SER A 44 0.79 -7.69 -1.54
CA SER A 44 0.14 -8.30 -2.71
C SER A 44 -1.23 -7.68 -3.02
N MET A 45 -2.29 -8.49 -3.10
CA MET A 45 -3.67 -8.04 -3.32
C MET A 45 -4.13 -6.99 -2.32
N GLY A 46 -3.64 -7.04 -1.07
CA GLY A 46 -4.06 -6.11 -0.02
C GLY A 46 -3.77 -4.66 -0.38
N GLY A 47 -2.75 -4.41 -1.21
CA GLY A 47 -2.45 -3.07 -1.71
C GLY A 47 -3.57 -2.53 -2.61
N LEU A 48 -4.22 -3.39 -3.40
CA LEU A 48 -5.32 -3.02 -4.29
C LEU A 48 -6.58 -2.63 -3.50
N SER A 49 -7.02 -3.50 -2.60
CA SER A 49 -8.20 -3.26 -1.78
C SER A 49 -8.01 -2.04 -0.86
N SER A 50 -6.81 -1.86 -0.31
CA SER A 50 -6.48 -0.68 0.51
C SER A 50 -6.54 0.62 -0.28
N ARG A 51 -5.96 0.67 -1.50
CA ARG A 51 -6.07 1.86 -2.37
C ARG A 51 -7.52 2.14 -2.74
N TYR A 52 -8.32 1.11 -3.01
CA TYR A 52 -9.74 1.28 -3.31
C TYR A 52 -10.50 1.86 -2.11
N TYR A 53 -10.23 1.37 -0.89
CA TYR A 53 -10.78 1.93 0.33
C TYR A 53 -10.44 3.42 0.48
N ILE A 54 -9.16 3.78 0.28
CA ILE A 54 -8.72 5.17 0.40
C ILE A 54 -9.43 6.06 -0.62
N LYS A 55 -9.49 5.63 -1.89
CA LYS A 55 -10.01 6.43 -3.00
C LYS A 55 -11.53 6.54 -3.01
N PHE A 56 -12.27 5.47 -2.71
CA PHE A 56 -13.71 5.41 -2.96
C PHE A 56 -14.57 5.21 -1.71
N LEU A 57 -14.01 4.72 -0.61
CA LEU A 57 -14.80 4.32 0.57
C LEU A 57 -14.51 5.19 1.80
N GLY A 58 -13.99 6.40 1.59
CA GLY A 58 -13.83 7.42 2.63
C GLY A 58 -12.54 7.32 3.44
N GLY A 59 -11.53 6.59 2.96
CA GLY A 59 -10.24 6.48 3.66
C GLY A 59 -9.38 7.75 3.63
N LEU A 60 -9.64 8.72 2.74
CA LEU A 60 -8.86 9.96 2.60
C LEU A 60 -8.61 10.71 3.92
N ASN A 61 -9.59 10.73 4.82
CA ASN A 61 -9.48 11.43 6.11
C ASN A 61 -9.10 10.52 7.29
N LYS A 62 -8.95 9.22 7.04
CA LYS A 62 -8.76 8.18 8.05
C LYS A 62 -7.42 7.47 7.93
N VAL A 63 -6.71 7.65 6.82
CA VAL A 63 -5.38 7.09 6.60
C VAL A 63 -4.32 8.18 6.72
N ASP A 64 -3.19 7.82 7.32
CA ASP A 64 -2.02 8.68 7.45
C ASP A 64 -0.86 8.17 6.60
N ASP A 65 -0.45 6.92 6.79
CA ASP A 65 0.51 6.26 5.90
C ASP A 65 -0.15 5.07 5.17
N PHE A 66 0.11 4.95 3.88
CA PHE A 66 -0.16 3.75 3.09
C PHE A 66 1.15 3.20 2.55
N VAL A 67 1.50 2.00 2.99
CA VAL A 67 2.70 1.29 2.58
C VAL A 67 2.30 -0.03 1.95
N SER A 68 2.54 -0.18 0.66
CA SER A 68 2.36 -1.47 -0.01
C SER A 68 3.69 -2.11 -0.35
N PHE A 69 3.75 -3.44 -0.32
CA PHE A 69 4.86 -4.17 -0.89
C PHE A 69 4.43 -5.37 -1.74
N GLY A 70 5.13 -5.59 -2.86
CA GLY A 70 4.82 -6.65 -3.82
C GLY A 70 3.38 -6.61 -4.33
N SER A 71 2.75 -5.44 -4.45
CA SER A 71 1.33 -5.31 -4.81
C SER A 71 1.15 -5.03 -6.30
N PRO A 72 0.29 -5.76 -7.03
CA PRO A 72 0.16 -5.62 -8.48
C PRO A 72 -0.76 -4.45 -8.87
N HIS A 73 -0.38 -3.21 -8.53
CA HIS A 73 -1.18 -1.99 -8.71
C HIS A 73 -1.72 -1.77 -10.11
N HIS A 74 -1.01 -2.23 -11.13
CA HIS A 74 -1.41 -2.15 -12.53
C HIS A 74 -1.77 -3.51 -13.16
N GLY A 75 -1.98 -4.52 -12.31
CA GLY A 75 -2.33 -5.88 -12.69
C GLY A 75 -1.14 -6.74 -13.12
N VAL A 76 -1.42 -8.03 -13.33
CA VAL A 76 -0.47 -9.05 -13.79
C VAL A 76 -1.11 -9.82 -14.93
N SER A 77 -0.46 -9.81 -16.10
CA SER A 77 -0.95 -10.55 -17.26
C SER A 77 -1.00 -12.05 -16.96
N GLY A 78 -2.14 -12.69 -17.23
CA GLY A 78 -2.32 -14.13 -17.00
C GLY A 78 -2.71 -14.51 -15.56
N GLY A 79 -2.93 -13.53 -14.67
CA GLY A 79 -3.48 -13.76 -13.33
C GLY A 79 -4.97 -14.16 -13.32
N THR A 80 -5.55 -14.36 -12.14
CA THR A 80 -7.01 -14.49 -11.97
C THR A 80 -7.71 -13.15 -12.28
N GLN A 81 -9.04 -13.16 -12.43
CA GLN A 81 -9.81 -11.98 -12.86
C GLN A 81 -9.53 -10.72 -12.03
N VAL A 82 -9.32 -10.88 -10.72
CA VAL A 82 -9.02 -9.78 -9.80
C VAL A 82 -7.68 -9.07 -10.07
N PHE A 83 -6.73 -9.73 -10.74
CA PHE A 83 -5.40 -9.19 -11.09
C PHE A 83 -5.23 -8.88 -12.57
N GLN A 84 -6.21 -9.22 -13.42
CA GLN A 84 -6.08 -9.02 -14.87
C GLN A 84 -5.93 -7.52 -15.21
N PRO A 85 -4.89 -7.13 -15.95
CA PRO A 85 -4.71 -5.75 -16.40
C PRO A 85 -5.98 -5.26 -17.12
N ASN A 86 -6.34 -4.01 -16.90
CA ASN A 86 -7.51 -3.37 -17.51
C ASN A 86 -8.87 -4.01 -17.17
N ASN A 87 -8.97 -4.83 -16.12
CA ASN A 87 -10.28 -5.15 -15.55
C ASN A 87 -10.94 -3.85 -15.03
N THR A 88 -12.27 -3.84 -14.90
CA THR A 88 -13.01 -2.63 -14.48
C THR A 88 -12.51 -2.07 -13.15
N PHE A 89 -12.14 -2.95 -12.21
CA PHE A 89 -11.62 -2.55 -10.90
C PHE A 89 -10.29 -1.76 -11.03
N LEU A 90 -9.28 -2.30 -11.70
CA LEU A 90 -7.96 -1.70 -11.89
C LEU A 90 -8.04 -0.47 -12.80
N TYR A 91 -8.90 -0.50 -13.81
CA TYR A 91 -9.17 0.67 -14.63
C TYR A 91 -9.67 1.83 -13.75
N ASN A 92 -10.70 1.60 -12.92
CA ASN A 92 -11.22 2.63 -12.03
C ASN A 92 -10.21 3.03 -10.94
N LEU A 93 -9.45 2.07 -10.40
CA LEU A 93 -8.46 2.32 -9.36
C LEU A 93 -7.35 3.25 -9.86
N ASN A 94 -6.86 3.01 -11.07
CA ASN A 94 -5.77 3.76 -11.69
C ASN A 94 -6.25 4.96 -12.54
N ASP A 95 -7.56 5.10 -12.79
CA ASP A 95 -8.11 6.26 -13.49
C ASP A 95 -7.88 7.55 -12.68
N GLY A 96 -7.19 8.50 -13.30
CA GLY A 96 -6.88 9.78 -12.68
C GLY A 96 -5.74 9.72 -11.66
N ASP A 97 -6.00 10.21 -10.44
CA ASP A 97 -5.00 10.26 -9.37
C ASP A 97 -4.87 8.90 -8.68
N GLU A 98 -3.68 8.33 -8.71
CA GLU A 98 -3.36 7.07 -8.04
C GLU A 98 -3.10 7.22 -6.53
N THR A 99 -2.84 8.45 -6.08
CA THR A 99 -2.49 8.84 -4.70
C THR A 99 -3.36 9.98 -4.19
N PRO A 100 -4.70 9.85 -4.22
CA PRO A 100 -5.59 10.92 -3.75
C PRO A 100 -5.36 11.16 -2.25
N GLY A 101 -5.24 12.42 -1.86
CA GLY A 101 -4.86 12.82 -0.50
C GLY A 101 -3.36 12.70 -0.22
N GLY A 102 -2.56 12.29 -1.20
CA GLY A 102 -1.12 12.10 -1.09
C GLY A 102 -0.33 13.39 -0.91
N ILE A 103 0.72 13.37 -0.11
CA ILE A 103 1.77 14.40 -0.16
C ILE A 103 2.60 14.15 -1.41
N LEU A 104 2.51 15.05 -2.39
CA LEU A 104 3.26 14.92 -3.63
C LEU A 104 4.73 15.32 -3.39
N ASN A 105 5.65 14.35 -3.49
CA ASN A 105 7.09 14.59 -3.36
C ASN A 105 7.74 15.16 -4.63
N ASP A 106 7.01 15.18 -5.75
CA ASP A 106 7.43 15.72 -7.04
C ASP A 106 6.67 17.02 -7.36
N THR A 107 7.39 18.03 -7.86
CA THR A 107 6.86 19.40 -8.02
C THR A 107 5.86 19.58 -9.17
N ILE A 108 5.45 18.51 -9.86
CA ILE A 108 4.76 18.64 -11.14
C ILE A 108 3.40 17.96 -11.05
N GLY A 109 2.34 18.73 -10.84
CA GLY A 109 0.94 18.28 -10.93
C GLY A 109 0.48 17.78 -12.31
N GLN A 110 1.43 17.38 -13.17
CA GLN A 110 1.24 16.61 -14.40
C GLN A 110 1.96 15.27 -14.19
N ARG A 111 1.19 14.19 -14.19
CA ARG A 111 1.69 12.82 -14.09
C ARG A 111 1.72 12.15 -15.46
N ILE A 112 2.60 11.16 -15.63
CA ILE A 112 2.61 10.30 -16.82
C ILE A 112 2.06 8.94 -16.38
N ASP A 113 0.94 8.53 -16.96
CA ASP A 113 0.49 7.15 -16.86
C ASP A 113 1.43 6.29 -17.71
N VAL A 114 2.36 5.59 -17.05
CA VAL A 114 3.37 4.74 -17.71
C VAL A 114 2.77 3.45 -18.31
N ILE A 115 1.52 3.11 -17.99
CA ILE A 115 0.82 1.92 -18.49
C ILE A 115 -0.14 2.32 -19.63
N GLY A 116 -0.89 3.41 -19.50
CA GLY A 116 -1.86 3.91 -20.48
C GLY A 116 -1.34 5.01 -21.41
N GLY A 117 -0.13 5.52 -21.21
CA GLY A 117 0.58 6.43 -22.13
C GLY A 117 0.05 7.88 -22.18
N GLY A 118 -0.72 8.31 -21.18
CA GLY A 118 -1.35 9.64 -21.11
C GLY A 118 -0.69 10.63 -20.15
N ILE A 119 -0.94 11.93 -20.37
CA ILE A 119 -0.62 13.01 -19.43
C ILE A 119 -1.86 13.25 -18.54
N TYR A 120 -1.67 13.18 -17.23
CA TYR A 120 -2.70 13.47 -16.24
C TYR A 120 -3.04 14.97 -16.17
N ASN A 121 -4.34 15.27 -16.11
CA ASN A 121 -4.87 16.63 -16.25
C ASN A 121 -5.54 17.15 -14.94
N GLY A 122 -4.80 17.14 -13.83
CA GLY A 122 -5.00 18.12 -12.74
C GLY A 122 -6.20 17.96 -11.79
N THR A 123 -6.60 16.74 -11.41
CA THR A 123 -7.67 16.50 -10.39
C THR A 123 -7.15 15.92 -9.07
N HIS A 124 -5.91 16.23 -8.68
CA HIS A 124 -5.34 15.72 -7.43
C HIS A 124 -6.13 16.24 -6.23
N ILE A 125 -6.54 15.34 -5.35
CA ILE A 125 -7.18 15.72 -4.08
C ILE A 125 -6.07 15.95 -3.07
N GLN A 126 -5.92 17.18 -2.60
CA GLN A 126 -4.88 17.49 -1.61
C GLN A 126 -5.20 16.84 -0.26
N GLY A 127 -4.18 16.27 0.38
CA GLY A 127 -4.27 15.70 1.72
C GLY A 127 -2.89 15.52 2.34
N ASN A 128 -2.85 14.75 3.43
CA ASN A 128 -1.64 14.43 4.18
C ASN A 128 -1.52 12.91 4.34
N ILE A 129 -1.53 12.18 3.23
CA ILE A 129 -1.27 10.74 3.21
C ILE A 129 0.12 10.51 2.62
N ASN A 130 0.97 9.71 3.26
CA ASN A 130 2.21 9.27 2.64
C ASN A 130 1.97 7.94 1.92
N TYR A 131 2.26 7.90 0.63
CA TYR A 131 2.19 6.68 -0.17
C TYR A 131 3.59 6.13 -0.41
N THR A 132 3.84 4.88 -0.02
CA THR A 132 5.08 4.16 -0.31
C THR A 132 4.77 2.82 -0.98
N SER A 133 5.43 2.52 -2.09
CA SER A 133 5.36 1.22 -2.75
C SER A 133 6.75 0.59 -2.83
N ILE A 134 6.90 -0.60 -2.25
CA ILE A 134 8.17 -1.34 -2.21
C ILE A 134 8.02 -2.60 -3.06
N TYR A 135 8.91 -2.84 -4.01
CA TYR A 135 8.84 -4.00 -4.90
C TYR A 135 10.23 -4.57 -5.14
N SER A 136 10.29 -5.78 -5.70
CA SER A 136 11.56 -6.49 -5.91
C SER A 136 11.68 -6.99 -7.33
N ASN A 137 12.88 -6.93 -7.91
CA ASN A 137 13.17 -7.58 -9.18
C ASN A 137 13.26 -9.11 -9.08
N GLY A 138 13.32 -9.67 -7.87
CA GLY A 138 13.12 -11.09 -7.59
C GLY A 138 11.66 -11.54 -7.55
N ASP A 139 10.69 -10.62 -7.63
CA ASP A 139 9.26 -10.96 -7.59
C ASP A 139 8.82 -11.64 -8.89
N THR A 140 8.54 -12.95 -8.82
CA THR A 140 8.06 -13.74 -9.96
C THR A 140 6.54 -13.83 -10.07
N ILE A 141 5.80 -13.19 -9.16
CA ILE A 141 4.34 -13.17 -9.14
C ILE A 141 3.83 -11.86 -9.75
N CYS A 142 4.35 -10.72 -9.29
CA CYS A 142 3.98 -9.41 -9.82
C CYS A 142 4.89 -9.03 -10.99
N VAL A 143 4.66 -9.67 -12.14
CA VAL A 143 5.47 -9.48 -13.36
C VAL A 143 4.65 -8.85 -14.49
N PRO A 144 5.16 -7.79 -15.15
CA PRO A 144 6.44 -7.11 -14.91
C PRO A 144 6.44 -6.29 -13.63
N ILE A 145 7.55 -6.27 -12.89
CA ILE A 145 7.66 -5.61 -11.55
C ILE A 145 7.27 -4.13 -11.53
N ILE A 146 7.34 -3.48 -12.70
CA ILE A 146 6.90 -2.10 -12.90
C ILE A 146 5.41 -1.91 -12.56
N THR A 147 4.59 -2.97 -12.62
CA THR A 147 3.17 -2.93 -12.26
C THR A 147 2.97 -2.63 -10.78
N SER A 148 4.00 -2.81 -9.95
CA SER A 148 3.98 -2.50 -8.51
C SER A 148 4.32 -1.06 -8.19
N ARG A 149 4.67 -0.23 -9.18
CA ARG A 149 4.80 1.21 -8.96
C ARG A 149 3.42 1.85 -8.83
N ILE A 150 3.34 2.92 -8.04
CA ILE A 150 2.18 3.80 -7.92
C ILE A 150 2.63 5.21 -8.28
N GLU A 151 1.95 5.87 -9.21
CA GLU A 151 2.31 7.23 -9.59
C GLU A 151 2.07 8.22 -8.45
N GLY A 152 3.05 9.10 -8.17
CA GLY A 152 3.00 10.04 -7.03
C GLY A 152 3.42 9.46 -5.67
N ALA A 153 3.66 8.15 -5.57
CA ALA A 153 4.18 7.51 -4.35
C ALA A 153 5.72 7.51 -4.29
N ASN A 154 6.26 7.28 -3.09
CA ASN A 154 7.65 6.89 -2.90
C ASN A 154 7.85 5.42 -3.35
N ASN A 155 8.38 5.23 -4.55
CA ASN A 155 8.56 3.91 -5.16
C ASN A 155 10.00 3.41 -4.92
N ILE A 156 10.14 2.27 -4.24
CA ILE A 156 11.42 1.70 -3.84
C ILE A 156 11.56 0.28 -4.40
N GLU A 157 12.59 0.06 -5.22
CA GLU A 157 12.95 -1.28 -5.71
C GLU A 157 14.04 -1.90 -4.81
N ILE A 158 13.91 -3.20 -4.53
CA ILE A 158 14.91 -4.03 -3.85
C ILE A 158 15.35 -5.16 -4.79
N ASP A 159 16.60 -5.58 -4.68
CA ASP A 159 17.14 -6.69 -5.48
C ASP A 159 16.85 -8.06 -4.85
N ASP A 160 16.58 -9.06 -5.69
CA ASP A 160 16.69 -10.49 -5.39
C ASP A 160 15.82 -11.05 -4.23
N VAL A 161 14.70 -10.41 -3.91
CA VAL A 161 13.72 -10.93 -2.94
C VAL A 161 12.47 -11.44 -3.67
N ASP A 162 12.11 -12.71 -3.48
CA ASP A 162 10.88 -13.26 -4.07
C ASP A 162 9.61 -12.74 -3.36
N HIS A 163 8.45 -12.90 -4.01
CA HIS A 163 7.17 -12.35 -3.57
C HIS A 163 6.78 -12.69 -2.12
N VAL A 164 7.08 -13.92 -1.67
CA VAL A 164 6.78 -14.38 -0.30
C VAL A 164 7.94 -14.03 0.63
N GLY A 165 9.17 -14.06 0.14
CA GLY A 165 10.38 -13.65 0.84
C GLY A 165 10.27 -12.25 1.41
N MET A 166 9.60 -11.32 0.72
CA MET A 166 9.33 -9.95 1.19
C MET A 166 8.71 -9.91 2.60
N LEU A 167 7.90 -10.91 2.97
CA LEU A 167 7.23 -10.98 4.28
C LEU A 167 8.17 -11.26 5.45
N SER A 168 9.41 -11.68 5.17
CA SER A 168 10.42 -12.01 6.18
C SER A 168 11.76 -11.33 5.93
N ASP A 169 11.88 -10.56 4.84
CA ASP A 169 13.10 -9.87 4.49
C ASP A 169 13.34 -8.64 5.37
N VAL A 170 14.58 -8.49 5.84
CA VAL A 170 14.98 -7.42 6.76
C VAL A 170 15.04 -6.05 6.08
N SER A 171 15.30 -6.00 4.78
CA SER A 171 15.31 -4.74 4.03
C SER A 171 13.89 -4.21 3.87
N PHE A 172 12.95 -5.08 3.49
CA PHE A 172 11.51 -4.76 3.46
C PHE A 172 11.02 -4.30 4.83
N TYR A 173 11.39 -4.98 5.91
CA TYR A 173 11.09 -4.55 7.28
C TYR A 173 11.51 -3.11 7.56
N ASN A 174 12.78 -2.80 7.30
CA ASN A 174 13.36 -1.51 7.63
C ASN A 174 12.70 -0.40 6.81
N LEU A 175 12.39 -0.65 5.53
CA LEU A 175 11.71 0.31 4.68
C LEU A 175 10.26 0.54 5.10
N VAL A 176 9.50 -0.51 5.42
CA VAL A 176 8.14 -0.38 5.98
C VAL A 176 8.18 0.41 7.28
N LYS A 177 9.14 0.09 8.15
CA LYS A 177 9.32 0.82 9.40
C LYS A 177 9.65 2.29 9.16
N LEU A 178 10.56 2.61 8.24
CA LEU A 178 10.87 4.00 7.90
C LEU A 178 9.62 4.71 7.37
N ALA A 179 8.89 4.09 6.44
CA ALA A 179 7.70 4.70 5.84
C ALA A 179 6.58 5.02 6.84
N VAL A 180 6.44 4.26 7.93
CA VAL A 180 5.40 4.48 8.96
C VAL A 180 5.89 5.28 10.16
N TYR A 181 7.19 5.22 10.49
CA TYR A 181 7.72 5.81 11.73
C TYR A 181 8.54 7.09 11.53
N ASP A 182 8.95 7.45 10.31
CA ASP A 182 9.81 8.64 10.10
C ASP A 182 9.06 9.97 10.35
N ASP A 183 7.72 9.94 10.42
CA ASP A 183 6.89 11.07 10.88
C ASP A 183 7.12 11.41 12.39
N LEU A 184 7.86 10.56 13.13
CA LEU A 184 8.25 10.77 14.53
C LEU A 184 9.66 11.34 14.71
N SER A 185 10.46 11.44 13.65
CA SER A 185 11.84 11.93 13.71
C SER A 185 12.10 12.99 12.66
N GLY A 186 11.86 14.25 13.01
CA GLY A 186 12.48 15.40 12.35
C GLY A 186 14.01 15.45 12.51
N ASN A 187 14.70 14.31 12.37
CA ASN A 187 16.15 14.20 12.45
C ASN A 187 16.63 13.02 11.61
N THR A 188 16.93 13.32 10.35
CA THR A 188 17.80 12.50 9.50
C THR A 188 19.07 12.12 10.26
N THR A 189 19.53 10.88 10.07
CA THR A 189 20.77 10.28 10.58
C THR A 189 20.72 9.75 12.02
N ASN A 190 20.31 8.49 12.17
CA ASN A 190 20.99 7.58 13.10
C ASN A 190 20.89 6.16 12.55
N ASN A 191 22.06 5.53 12.37
CA ASN A 191 22.21 4.12 12.06
C ASN A 191 21.63 3.29 13.22
N ILE A 192 20.37 2.89 13.11
CA ILE A 192 19.79 1.94 14.07
C ILE A 192 20.04 0.53 13.54
N SER A 193 21.07 -0.13 14.07
CA SER A 193 21.19 -1.59 13.95
C SER A 193 20.13 -2.23 14.84
N ILE A 194 19.15 -2.87 14.22
CA ILE A 194 18.09 -3.60 14.94
C ILE A 194 18.09 -5.02 14.40
N GLN A 195 18.22 -6.00 15.30
CA GLN A 195 18.10 -7.43 14.98
C GLN A 195 16.78 -7.70 14.26
N GLY A 196 16.87 -7.97 12.96
CA GLY A 196 15.77 -8.01 11.98
C GLY A 196 14.82 -9.21 12.04
N TYR A 197 14.58 -9.82 13.21
CA TYR A 197 13.85 -11.09 13.27
C TYR A 197 12.58 -11.10 14.14
N ASN A 198 12.30 -10.03 14.89
CA ASN A 198 11.27 -10.08 15.94
C ASN A 198 9.96 -9.34 15.64
N LEU A 199 9.78 -8.62 14.52
CA LEU A 199 8.45 -8.06 14.21
C LEU A 199 7.61 -9.00 13.33
N PHE A 200 8.20 -9.70 12.36
CA PHE A 200 7.44 -10.61 11.49
C PHE A 200 6.92 -11.87 12.19
N ILE A 201 7.67 -12.39 13.18
CA ILE A 201 7.20 -13.49 14.05
C ILE A 201 6.13 -12.99 15.03
N LEU A 202 6.21 -11.74 15.49
CA LEU A 202 5.23 -11.14 16.40
C LEU A 202 3.91 -10.75 15.70
N LEU A 203 3.95 -10.58 14.37
CA LEU A 203 2.82 -10.18 13.52
C LEU A 203 2.23 -11.34 12.69
N GLY A 204 2.85 -12.53 12.69
CA GLY A 204 2.24 -13.76 12.16
C GLY A 204 2.12 -13.82 10.63
N PHE A 205 3.11 -13.31 9.88
CA PHE A 205 3.05 -13.30 8.42
C PHE A 205 3.13 -14.70 7.79
N THR A 206 1.99 -15.26 7.36
CA THR A 206 1.93 -16.57 6.65
C THR A 206 1.02 -16.57 5.41
N SER A 207 0.47 -15.41 5.04
CA SER A 207 -0.50 -15.28 3.94
C SER A 207 -0.01 -14.29 2.87
N ILE A 208 -0.31 -14.61 1.61
CA ILE A 208 -0.10 -13.73 0.45
C ILE A 208 -1.08 -12.55 0.47
N LEU A 209 -2.17 -12.64 1.24
CA LEU A 209 -3.24 -11.66 1.30
C LEU A 209 -3.31 -11.08 2.70
N MET A 210 -2.59 -10.00 2.98
CA MET A 210 -2.50 -9.50 4.35
C MET A 210 -2.35 -7.99 4.44
N ILE A 211 -3.06 -7.44 5.43
CA ILE A 211 -3.07 -6.02 5.74
C ILE A 211 -2.89 -5.85 7.25
N PHE A 212 -2.03 -4.93 7.64
CA PHE A 212 -1.87 -4.50 9.02
C PHE A 212 -2.32 -3.06 9.16
N ILE A 213 -3.11 -2.83 10.20
CA ILE A 213 -3.64 -1.51 10.51
C ILE A 213 -3.11 -1.11 11.89
N PHE A 214 -2.42 0.02 11.93
CA PHE A 214 -1.86 0.60 13.14
C PHE A 214 -2.61 1.87 13.48
N LYS A 215 -2.89 2.11 14.76
CA LYS A 215 -3.36 3.43 15.17
C LYS A 215 -2.19 4.42 15.06
N LYS A 216 -2.42 5.61 14.49
CA LYS A 216 -1.41 6.67 14.58
C LYS A 216 -1.28 7.09 16.04
N GLN A 217 -0.10 6.85 16.63
CA GLN A 217 0.20 7.39 17.96
C GLN A 217 0.64 8.85 17.79
N LYS A 218 -0.28 9.80 18.02
CA LYS A 218 0.15 11.18 18.33
C LYS A 218 0.91 11.12 19.66
N PHE A 219 2.24 11.08 19.60
CA PHE A 219 3.05 11.48 20.74
C PHE A 219 2.80 12.99 20.92
N ARG A 220 1.95 13.34 21.88
CA ARG A 220 1.79 14.71 22.37
C ARG A 220 2.83 15.00 23.43
#